data_AF-A0A9X0AL97-F1
#
_entry.id   AF-A0A9X0AL97-F1
#
_cell.length_a   1.000
_cell.length_b   1.000
_cell.length_c   1.000
_cell.angle_alpha   90.00
_cell.angle_beta   90.00
_cell.angle_gamma   90.00
#
_symmetry.space_group_name_H-M   'P 1'
#
loop_
_entity.id
_entity.type
_entity.pdbx_description
1 polymer ?
#
loop_
_entity_poly.entity_id
_entity_poly.type
_entity_poly.pdbx_seq_one_letter_code
_entity_poly.pdbx_strand_id
1 'polypeptide(L)'
;MKAGFRGTGLIPFDPQAILSKLDIRIRTPTPSFIDLNYWVSQILHNPTEALLQSTLVKSRMVYHQSSSSTSIFETVLALTKSTKRLAYKNTLLNTKNRILRKANEVLSKHRRIKKIQLRNEGILTEQKTKDILSQ
;
A
#
# COMPACT_ATOMS: atom_id res chain seq x y z
N MET A 1 -8.18 -25.94 -47.47
CA MET A 1 -6.71 -25.94 -47.67
C MET A 1 -6.23 -27.04 -48.64
N LYS A 2 -6.83 -27.20 -49.84
CA LYS A 2 -6.29 -28.13 -50.87
C LYS A 2 -5.39 -27.45 -51.91
N ALA A 3 -5.42 -26.12 -51.98
CA ALA A 3 -4.80 -25.34 -53.05
C ALA A 3 -3.32 -24.96 -52.79
N GLY A 4 -2.87 -24.90 -51.53
CA GLY A 4 -1.53 -24.38 -51.19
C GLY A 4 -0.38 -25.17 -51.82
N PHE A 5 -0.42 -26.51 -51.74
CA PHE A 5 0.62 -27.38 -52.33
C PHE A 5 0.58 -27.39 -53.87
N ARG A 6 -0.60 -27.21 -54.48
CA ARG A 6 -0.72 -27.11 -55.94
C ARG A 6 -0.05 -25.84 -56.49
N GLY A 7 -0.06 -24.75 -55.73
CA GLY A 7 0.59 -23.49 -56.12
C GLY A 7 2.12 -23.53 -56.12
N THR A 8 2.73 -24.47 -55.40
CA THR A 8 4.19 -24.62 -55.30
C THR A 8 4.76 -25.72 -56.20
N GLY A 9 3.92 -26.42 -56.97
CA GLY A 9 4.34 -27.55 -57.81
C GLY A 9 4.75 -28.80 -57.02
N LEU A 10 4.61 -28.79 -55.69
CA LEU A 10 4.91 -29.93 -54.84
C LEU A 10 3.67 -30.82 -54.77
N ILE A 11 3.75 -31.99 -55.41
CA ILE A 11 2.75 -33.05 -55.29
C ILE A 11 3.26 -34.04 -54.24
N PRO A 12 2.68 -34.08 -53.03
CA PRO A 12 3.10 -35.04 -52.02
C PRO A 12 2.79 -36.46 -52.45
N PHE A 13 3.73 -37.37 -52.21
CA PHE A 13 3.57 -38.81 -52.45
C PHE A 13 2.39 -39.40 -51.65
N ASP A 14 2.16 -38.86 -50.44
CA ASP A 14 0.99 -39.16 -49.61
C ASP A 14 0.40 -37.86 -49.01
N PRO A 15 -0.67 -37.30 -49.61
CA PRO A 15 -1.33 -36.11 -49.11
C PRO A 15 -1.91 -36.29 -47.70
N GLN A 16 -2.30 -37.51 -47.32
CA GLN A 16 -3.03 -37.77 -46.09
C GLN A 16 -2.09 -37.73 -44.87
N ALA A 17 -0.87 -38.26 -45.01
CA ALA A 17 0.17 -38.19 -43.96
C ALA A 17 0.61 -36.75 -43.64
N ILE A 18 0.52 -35.83 -44.61
CA ILE A 18 0.81 -34.41 -44.37
C ILE A 18 -0.35 -33.76 -43.61
N LEU A 19 -1.59 -34.04 -44.02
CA LEU A 19 -2.78 -33.51 -43.35
C LEU A 19 -2.85 -33.93 -41.87
N SER A 20 -2.49 -35.17 -41.54
CA SER A 20 -2.47 -35.63 -40.14
C SER A 20 -1.44 -34.93 -39.27
N LYS A 21 -0.37 -34.37 -39.85
CA LYS A 21 0.64 -33.57 -39.13
C LYS A 21 0.24 -32.10 -39.00
N LEU A 22 -0.56 -31.59 -39.95
CA LEU A 22 -1.07 -30.23 -39.94
C LEU A 22 -2.32 -30.05 -39.08
N ASP A 23 -2.98 -31.14 -38.68
CA ASP A 23 -4.07 -31.12 -37.72
C ASP A 23 -3.54 -30.86 -36.30
N ILE A 24 -3.08 -29.62 -36.09
CA ILE A 24 -2.56 -29.16 -34.81
C ILE A 24 -3.77 -28.97 -33.88
N ARG A 25 -4.04 -29.98 -33.07
CA ARG A 25 -5.04 -29.88 -32.01
C ARG A 25 -4.48 -28.96 -30.92
N ILE A 26 -4.85 -27.69 -30.97
CA ILE A 26 -4.45 -26.68 -29.98
C ILE A 26 -5.05 -27.10 -28.63
N ARG A 27 -4.27 -27.82 -27.82
CA ARG A 27 -4.59 -28.06 -26.42
C ARG A 27 -4.15 -26.82 -25.65
N THR A 28 -5.10 -25.98 -25.28
CA THR A 28 -4.89 -25.01 -24.21
C THR A 28 -4.61 -25.81 -22.95
N PRO A 29 -3.42 -25.72 -22.33
CA PRO A 29 -3.22 -26.35 -21.03
C PRO A 29 -4.24 -25.75 -20.07
N THR A 30 -4.99 -26.59 -19.38
CA THR A 30 -5.91 -26.15 -18.33
C THR A 30 -5.10 -25.29 -17.35
N PRO A 31 -5.52 -24.03 -17.08
CA PRO A 31 -4.79 -23.19 -16.15
C PRO A 31 -4.71 -23.93 -14.81
N SER A 32 -3.50 -24.04 -14.27
CA SER A 32 -3.29 -24.58 -12.93
C SER A 32 -4.20 -23.80 -11.98
N PHE A 33 -5.01 -24.49 -11.19
CA PHE A 33 -5.79 -23.85 -10.14
C PHE A 33 -4.81 -23.14 -9.19
N ILE A 34 -4.70 -21.82 -9.34
CA ILE A 34 -3.97 -20.99 -8.41
C ILE A 34 -4.82 -20.99 -7.15
N ASP A 35 -4.29 -21.57 -6.07
CA ASP A 35 -4.95 -21.54 -4.77
C ASP A 35 -5.06 -20.06 -4.32
N LEU A 36 -6.25 -19.50 -4.52
CA LEU A 36 -6.57 -18.10 -4.22
C LEU A 36 -6.39 -17.80 -2.72
N ASN A 37 -6.38 -18.83 -1.88
CA ASN A 37 -6.19 -18.71 -0.43
C ASN A 37 -4.77 -18.32 -0.02
N TYR A 38 -3.80 -18.36 -0.94
CA TYR A 38 -2.42 -17.95 -0.67
C TYR A 38 -2.17 -16.44 -0.91
N TRP A 39 -3.10 -15.75 -1.55
CA TRP A 39 -2.98 -14.32 -1.84
C TRP A 39 -3.55 -13.47 -0.70
N VAL A 40 -2.91 -13.54 0.46
CA VAL A 40 -3.11 -12.53 1.49
C VAL A 40 -2.44 -11.25 1.00
N SER A 41 -3.24 -10.22 0.72
CA SER A 41 -2.72 -8.88 0.49
C SER A 41 -2.03 -8.39 1.78
N GLN A 42 -0.74 -8.65 1.92
CA GLN A 42 0.06 -8.06 2.98
C GLN A 42 0.14 -6.56 2.73
N ILE A 43 -0.57 -5.81 3.56
CA ILE A 43 -0.46 -4.36 3.61
C ILE A 43 1.02 -4.05 3.83
N LEU A 44 1.63 -3.27 2.94
CA LEU A 44 3.04 -2.88 3.03
C LEU A 44 3.29 -2.24 4.41
N HIS A 45 4.07 -2.90 5.26
CA HIS A 45 4.24 -2.47 6.66
C HIS A 45 5.36 -1.44 6.82
N ASN A 46 6.26 -1.33 5.83
CA ASN A 46 7.42 -0.43 5.86
C ASN A 46 7.67 0.21 4.47
N PRO A 47 8.05 1.50 4.40
CA PRO A 47 8.45 2.15 3.14
C PRO A 47 9.56 1.42 2.36
N THR A 48 10.45 0.70 3.04
CA THR A 48 11.50 -0.10 2.38
C THR A 48 10.92 -1.29 1.63
N GLU A 49 9.96 -1.99 2.22
CA GLU A 49 9.22 -3.09 1.57
C GLU A 49 8.43 -2.57 0.37
N ALA A 50 7.80 -1.40 0.50
CA ALA A 50 7.10 -0.75 -0.61
C ALA A 50 8.04 -0.46 -1.80
N LEU A 51 9.28 -0.03 -1.52
CA LEU A 51 10.28 0.22 -2.56
C LEU A 51 10.73 -1.10 -3.22
N LEU A 52 11.02 -2.13 -2.43
CA LEU A 52 11.44 -3.45 -2.93
C LEU A 52 10.34 -4.08 -3.79
N GLN A 53 9.09 -4.07 -3.32
CA GLN A 53 7.94 -4.59 -4.06
C GLN A 53 7.68 -3.79 -5.33
N SER A 54 7.75 -2.46 -5.28
CA SER A 54 7.64 -1.61 -6.47
C SER A 54 8.72 -1.95 -7.51
N THR A 55 9.95 -2.21 -7.05
CA THR A 55 11.08 -2.56 -7.92
C THR A 55 10.89 -3.93 -8.57
N LEU A 56 10.45 -4.91 -7.79
CA LEU A 56 10.16 -6.27 -8.26
C LEU A 56 9.03 -6.27 -9.29
N VAL A 57 7.93 -5.57 -9.02
CA VAL A 57 6.81 -5.39 -9.96
C VAL A 57 7.29 -4.73 -11.25
N LYS A 58 8.07 -3.64 -11.17
CA LYS A 58 8.65 -2.99 -12.36
C LYS A 58 9.50 -3.95 -13.18
N SER A 59 10.40 -4.71 -12.54
CA SER A 59 11.29 -5.64 -13.24
C SER A 59 10.51 -6.71 -14.00
N ARG A 60 9.50 -7.32 -13.39
CA ARG A 60 8.65 -8.34 -14.03
C ARG A 60 7.83 -7.77 -15.19
N MET A 61 7.41 -6.51 -15.07
CA MET A 61 6.64 -5.82 -16.11
C MET A 61 7.48 -5.42 -17.33
N VAL A 62 8.78 -5.11 -17.16
CA VAL A 62 9.70 -4.81 -18.27
C VAL A 62 9.90 -6.02 -19.20
N TYR A 63 9.89 -7.23 -18.65
CA TYR A 63 10.09 -8.47 -19.42
C TYR A 63 8.79 -9.10 -19.93
N HIS A 64 7.65 -8.40 -19.86
CA HIS A 64 6.36 -8.96 -20.25
C HIS A 64 6.21 -9.02 -21.79
N GLN A 65 6.01 -10.22 -22.35
CA GLN A 65 6.04 -10.48 -23.79
C GLN A 65 4.67 -10.46 -24.50
N SER A 66 3.56 -10.17 -23.82
CA SER A 66 2.22 -10.14 -24.44
C SER A 66 1.34 -8.98 -23.95
N SER A 67 0.50 -8.41 -24.83
CA SER A 67 -0.43 -7.28 -24.60
C SER A 67 0.13 -5.96 -24.01
N SER A 68 -0.59 -4.85 -24.24
CA SER A 68 -0.20 -3.51 -23.81
C SER A 68 -0.34 -3.35 -22.29
N SER A 69 0.76 -3.46 -21.56
CA SER A 69 0.82 -3.35 -20.09
C SER A 69 0.74 -1.92 -19.55
N THR A 70 0.56 -0.92 -20.42
CA THR A 70 0.65 0.52 -20.12
C THR A 70 -0.31 0.98 -19.02
N SER A 71 -1.54 0.45 -18.98
CA SER A 71 -2.52 0.84 -17.94
C SER A 71 -2.09 0.39 -16.53
N ILE A 72 -1.50 -0.79 -16.40
CA ILE A 72 -0.99 -1.30 -15.11
C ILE A 72 0.27 -0.52 -14.71
N PHE A 73 1.10 -0.12 -15.68
CA PHE A 73 2.28 0.70 -15.43
C PHE A 73 1.94 2.05 -14.77
N GLU A 74 0.98 2.78 -15.34
CA GLU A 74 0.58 4.08 -14.82
C GLU A 74 -0.04 3.98 -13.42
N THR A 75 -0.82 2.93 -13.15
CA THR A 75 -1.43 2.73 -11.83
C THR A 75 -0.40 2.41 -10.74
N VAL A 76 0.59 1.55 -11.01
CA VAL A 76 1.68 1.24 -10.06
C VAL A 76 2.55 2.47 -9.80
N LEU A 77 2.83 3.26 -10.84
CA LEU A 77 3.61 4.49 -10.72
C LEU A 77 2.86 5.55 -9.91
N ALA A 78 1.55 5.71 -10.15
CA ALA A 78 0.68 6.58 -9.36
C ALA A 78 0.60 6.14 -7.89
N LEU A 79 0.46 4.83 -7.63
CA LEU A 79 0.46 4.24 -6.29
C LEU A 79 1.79 4.49 -5.54
N THR A 80 2.91 4.36 -6.24
CA THR A 80 4.24 4.61 -5.66
C THR A 80 4.38 6.08 -5.27
N LYS A 81 3.94 7.01 -6.14
CA LYS A 81 3.95 8.45 -5.88
C LYS A 81 3.05 8.83 -4.69
N SER A 82 1.83 8.28 -4.63
CA SER A 82 0.87 8.56 -3.56
C SER A 82 1.37 8.04 -2.22
N THR A 83 1.91 6.81 -2.18
CA THR A 83 2.51 6.21 -0.97
C THR A 83 3.67 7.07 -0.44
N LYS A 84 4.57 7.53 -1.32
CA LYS A 84 5.67 8.44 -0.93
C LYS A 84 5.15 9.74 -0.31
N ARG A 85 4.12 10.35 -0.91
CA ARG A 85 3.49 11.57 -0.38
C ARG A 85 2.83 11.32 0.99
N LEU A 86 2.14 10.19 1.16
CA LEU A 86 1.51 9.82 2.43
C LEU A 86 2.55 9.58 3.52
N ALA A 87 3.66 8.92 3.21
CA ALA A 87 4.75 8.72 4.15
C ALA A 87 5.30 10.05 4.69
N TYR A 88 5.61 11.02 3.82
CA TYR A 88 6.08 12.35 4.25
C TYR A 88 5.03 13.12 5.05
N LYS A 89 3.75 13.03 4.68
CA LYS A 89 2.68 13.66 5.46
C LYS A 89 2.55 13.02 6.84
N ASN A 90 2.63 11.70 6.93
CA ASN A 90 2.51 10.98 8.19
C ASN A 90 3.68 11.30 9.12
N THR A 91 4.92 11.38 8.60
CA THR A 91 6.07 11.81 9.41
C THR A 91 5.89 13.23 9.95
N LEU A 92 5.45 14.18 9.12
CA LEU A 92 5.16 15.55 9.56
C LEU A 92 4.02 15.61 10.59
N LEU A 93 2.95 14.82 10.41
CA LEU A 93 1.85 14.76 11.37
C LEU A 93 2.31 14.16 12.69
N ASN A 94 3.15 13.12 12.67
CA ASN A 94 3.69 12.51 13.87
C ASN A 94 4.59 13.47 14.66
N THR A 95 5.43 14.26 14.00
CA THR A 95 6.24 15.28 14.68
C THR A 95 5.37 16.37 15.30
N LYS A 96 4.38 16.89 14.55
CA LYS A 96 3.41 17.87 15.08
C LYS A 96 2.61 17.32 16.26
N ASN A 97 2.10 16.10 16.17
CA ASN A 97 1.39 15.44 17.26
C ASN A 97 2.27 15.29 18.51
N ARG A 98 3.55 14.93 18.34
CA ARG A 98 4.48 14.84 19.47
C ARG A 98 4.69 16.19 20.16
N ILE A 99 4.84 17.27 19.39
CA ILE A 99 4.98 18.63 19.93
C ILE A 99 3.70 19.05 20.67
N LEU A 100 2.53 18.84 20.06
CA LEU A 100 1.24 19.18 20.67
C LEU A 100 0.99 18.40 21.97
N ARG A 101 1.33 17.11 22.02
CA ARG A 101 1.21 16.29 23.23
C ARG A 101 2.08 16.84 24.36
N LYS A 102 3.34 17.18 24.08
CA LYS A 102 4.24 17.81 25.07
C LYS A 102 3.69 19.14 25.58
N ALA A 103 3.21 20.01 24.69
CA ALA A 103 2.62 21.29 25.07
C ALA A 103 1.37 21.09 25.95
N ASN A 104 0.51 20.15 25.59
CA ASN A 104 -0.68 19.82 26.37
C ASN A 104 -0.34 19.24 27.74
N GLU A 105 0.69 18.42 27.87
CA GLU A 105 1.16 17.92 29.17
C GLU A 105 1.61 19.07 30.08
N VAL A 106 2.38 20.02 29.56
CA VAL A 106 2.83 21.21 30.30
C VAL A 106 1.63 22.06 30.73
N LEU A 107 0.71 22.36 29.81
CA LEU A 107 -0.49 23.13 30.11
C LEU A 107 -1.40 22.43 31.13
N SER A 108 -1.55 21.11 31.02
CA SER A 108 -2.34 20.31 31.95
C SER A 108 -1.75 20.35 33.36
N LYS A 109 -0.42 20.20 33.50
CA LYS A 109 0.29 20.36 34.78
C LYS A 109 0.05 21.75 35.38
N HIS A 110 0.22 22.81 34.58
CA HIS A 110 -0.01 24.17 35.03
C HIS A 110 -1.45 24.40 35.51
N ARG A 111 -2.44 23.95 34.74
CA ARG A 111 -3.86 24.02 35.13
C ARG A 111 -4.13 23.27 36.43
N ARG A 112 -3.51 22.10 36.64
CA ARG A 112 -3.65 21.33 37.87
C ARG A 112 -3.08 22.08 39.08
N ILE A 113 -1.88 22.65 38.95
CA ILE A 113 -1.26 23.46 40.02
C ILE A 113 -2.16 24.65 40.37
N LYS A 114 -2.60 25.42 39.36
CA LYS A 114 -3.48 26.57 39.58
C LYS A 114 -4.81 26.17 40.24
N LYS A 115 -5.38 25.03 39.84
CA LYS A 115 -6.62 24.50 40.47
C LYS A 115 -6.40 24.12 41.94
N ILE A 116 -5.25 23.57 42.30
CA ILE A 116 -4.90 23.24 43.70
C ILE A 116 -4.70 24.53 44.51
N GLN A 117 -3.98 25.51 43.96
CA GLN A 117 -3.78 26.82 44.60
C GLN A 117 -5.10 27.50 44.90
N LEU A 118 -5.98 27.62 43.90
CA LEU A 118 -7.31 28.23 44.09
C LEU A 118 -8.18 27.48 45.10
N ARG A 119 -8.06 26.15 45.19
CA ARG A 119 -8.76 25.37 46.23
C ARG A 119 -8.23 25.68 47.62
N ASN A 120 -6.92 25.79 47.79
CA ASN A 120 -6.30 26.11 49.07
C ASN A 120 -6.55 27.57 49.49
N GLU A 121 -6.62 28.49 48.54
CA GLU A 121 -6.98 29.91 48.79
C GLU A 121 -8.48 30.09 49.06
N GLY A 122 -9.34 29.30 48.41
CA GLY A 122 -10.79 29.29 48.66
C GLY A 122 -11.20 28.60 49.97
N ILE A 123 -10.34 27.74 50.53
CA ILE A 123 -10.45 27.25 51.91
C ILE A 123 -9.81 28.32 52.80
N LEU A 124 -10.54 29.41 53.04
CA LEU A 124 -10.20 30.31 54.13
C LEU A 124 -10.47 29.52 55.42
N THR A 125 -9.43 28.89 55.96
CA THR A 125 -9.51 28.11 57.20
C THR A 125 -10.11 28.99 58.28
N GLU A 126 -11.05 28.46 59.07
CA GLU A 126 -11.79 29.20 60.12
C GLU A 126 -10.88 29.97 61.10
N GLN A 127 -9.63 29.52 61.22
CA GLN A 127 -8.56 30.19 61.97
C GLN A 127 -8.12 31.52 61.30
N LYS A 128 -7.95 31.51 59.98
CA LYS A 128 -7.48 32.65 59.18
C LYS A 128 -8.55 33.74 59.04
N THR A 129 -9.84 33.38 59.07
CA THR A 129 -10.94 34.34 59.20
C THR A 129 -10.98 35.01 60.57
N LYS A 130 -10.76 34.24 61.66
CA LYS A 130 -10.72 34.78 63.02
C LYS A 130 -9.53 35.72 63.24
N ASP A 131 -8.37 35.43 62.67
CA ASP A 131 -7.19 36.30 62.74
C ASP A 131 -7.38 37.61 61.94
N ILE A 132 -8.09 37.59 60.82
CA ILE A 132 -8.39 38.81 60.03
C ILE A 132 -9.46 39.67 60.72
N LEU A 133 -10.40 39.06 61.46
CA LEU A 133 -11.45 39.78 62.21
C LEU A 133 -10.99 40.34 63.56
N SER A 134 -9.80 39.96 64.03
CA SER A 134 -9.22 40.42 65.30
C SER A 134 -8.18 41.52 65.15
N GLN A 135 -8.03 42.07 63.94
CA GLN A 135 -7.17 43.19 63.59
C GLN A 135 -8.01 44.42 63.20
#